data_AF-A0A7C5M2R1-F1
#
_entry.id   AF-A0A7C5M2R1-F1
#
_cell.length_a   1.000
_cell.length_b   1.000
_cell.length_c   1.000
_cell.angle_alpha   90.00
_cell.angle_beta   90.00
_cell.angle_gamma   90.00
#
_symmetry.space_group_name_H-M   'P 1'
#
loop_
_entity.id
_entity.type
_entity.pdbx_description
1 polymer ?
#
loop_
_entity_poly.entity_id
_entity_poly.type
_entity_poly.pdbx_seq_one_letter_code
_entity_poly.pdbx_strand_id
1 'polypeptide(L)'
;MTDSRHLRESPPRHLNFLTKMTVLFGGAFQTMGWFFFFMGSIFTWIFVGASEVKYCFDQTDDWLNETGVVLSSEPSNFSENETRIYRILTTYEVNGETHLTKNYTTGQRYSGGEKVRVRYDGLHPENAFVNGTKRAPFNSWVAFVLVFPIIGLTFILFSLRKNLRSLKLLVNGTFTRGLLVSKTATSTRVNDRTVYQYEFSFHVGGTEHIATCKTHLAETVEDEEKEIILYDRFRPEFNVVYDAAPMPAITEHGQLAPASGRQLLRLLLPAITIGVFLYLLIYGFPFSWG
;
A
#
# COMPACT_ATOMS: atom_id res chain seq x y z
N MET A 1 30.44 9.03 -32.65
CA MET A 1 29.01 8.68 -32.56
C MET A 1 28.25 9.97 -32.32
N THR A 2 27.35 10.35 -33.22
CA THR A 2 26.50 11.54 -33.09
C THR A 2 25.58 11.36 -31.89
N ASP A 3 25.59 12.31 -30.95
CA ASP A 3 24.76 12.33 -29.73
C ASP A 3 23.27 12.35 -30.13
N SER A 4 22.67 11.16 -30.24
CA SER A 4 21.32 10.94 -30.78
C SER A 4 20.21 11.22 -29.75
N ARG A 5 20.57 11.56 -28.51
CA ARG A 5 19.63 11.84 -27.40
C ARG A 5 19.43 13.33 -27.14
N HIS A 6 19.35 14.15 -28.19
CA HIS A 6 19.01 15.57 -28.03
C HIS A 6 17.51 15.80 -28.19
N LEU A 7 16.81 16.18 -27.11
CA LEU A 7 15.41 16.58 -27.22
C LEU A 7 15.29 17.91 -27.99
N ARG A 8 14.43 17.95 -29.00
CA ARG A 8 14.21 19.12 -29.85
C ARG A 8 12.96 19.92 -29.47
N GLU A 9 12.06 19.33 -28.69
CA GLU A 9 10.82 19.97 -28.25
C GLU A 9 11.04 20.98 -27.12
N SER A 10 10.69 22.23 -27.40
CA SER A 10 10.67 23.30 -26.40
C SER A 10 9.50 23.14 -25.43
N PRO A 11 9.65 23.52 -24.15
CA PRO A 11 8.52 23.57 -23.23
C PRO A 11 7.53 24.70 -23.62
N PRO A 12 6.22 24.56 -23.37
CA PRO A 12 5.56 23.41 -22.73
C PRO A 12 5.37 22.23 -23.69
N ARG A 13 5.68 21.02 -23.22
CA ARG A 13 5.58 19.78 -24.00
C ARG A 13 4.23 19.11 -23.81
N HIS A 14 3.70 18.55 -24.89
CA HIS A 14 2.46 17.79 -24.84
C HIS A 14 2.76 16.31 -24.54
N LEU A 15 2.20 15.82 -23.44
CA LEU A 15 2.24 14.40 -23.07
C LEU A 15 0.84 13.79 -23.22
N ASN A 16 0.75 12.65 -23.89
CA ASN A 16 -0.47 11.84 -23.88
C ASN A 16 -0.80 11.43 -22.43
N PHE A 17 -2.09 11.40 -22.09
CA PHE A 17 -2.62 10.90 -20.82
C PHE A 17 -1.97 9.58 -20.38
N LEU A 18 -1.83 8.60 -21.28
CA LEU A 18 -1.22 7.31 -20.94
C LEU A 18 0.24 7.46 -20.49
N THR A 19 1.02 8.29 -21.17
CA THR A 19 2.40 8.61 -20.76
C THR A 19 2.43 9.31 -19.40
N LYS A 20 1.48 10.22 -19.12
CA LYS A 20 1.37 10.83 -17.78
C LYS A 20 1.11 9.77 -16.72
N MET A 21 0.21 8.82 -16.97
CA MET A 21 -0.10 7.74 -16.02
C MET A 21 1.10 6.82 -15.80
N THR A 22 1.84 6.43 -16.85
CA THR A 22 3.03 5.58 -16.69
C THR A 22 4.18 6.27 -15.96
N VAL A 23 4.32 7.59 -16.09
CA VAL A 23 5.26 8.37 -15.26
C VAL A 23 4.79 8.41 -13.81
N LEU A 24 3.51 8.70 -13.55
CA LEU A 24 2.97 8.82 -12.19
C LEU A 24 3.00 7.51 -11.41
N PHE A 25 2.60 6.41 -12.03
CA PHE A 25 2.54 5.08 -11.43
C PHE A 25 3.75 4.21 -11.76
N GLY A 26 4.79 4.79 -12.38
CA GLY A 26 6.01 4.11 -12.75
C GLY A 26 7.05 4.04 -11.63
N GLY A 27 8.03 3.15 -11.82
CA GLY A 27 9.17 2.96 -10.92
C GLY A 27 8.96 1.85 -9.90
N ALA A 28 10.07 1.30 -9.40
CA ALA A 28 10.06 0.14 -8.50
C ALA A 28 9.28 0.40 -7.20
N PHE A 29 9.42 1.59 -6.60
CA PHE A 29 8.71 1.96 -5.37
C PHE A 29 7.18 2.02 -5.57
N GLN A 30 6.70 2.48 -6.73
CA GLN A 30 5.25 2.41 -7.02
C GLN A 30 4.79 0.96 -7.12
N THR A 31 5.49 0.13 -7.91
CA THR A 31 5.11 -1.29 -8.06
C THR A 31 5.10 -2.03 -6.73
N MET A 32 6.14 -1.84 -5.89
CA MET A 32 6.18 -2.40 -4.55
C MET A 32 5.06 -1.85 -3.67
N GLY A 33 4.85 -0.52 -3.69
CA GLY A 33 3.79 0.12 -2.90
C GLY A 33 2.41 -0.45 -3.20
N TRP A 34 2.04 -0.54 -4.48
CA TRP A 34 0.77 -1.15 -4.90
C TRP A 34 0.67 -2.63 -4.57
N PHE A 35 1.76 -3.39 -4.66
CA PHE A 35 1.76 -4.80 -4.27
C PHE A 35 1.49 -4.99 -2.77
N PHE A 36 2.23 -4.26 -1.91
CA PHE A 36 2.04 -4.30 -0.46
C PHE A 36 0.66 -3.79 -0.05
N PHE A 37 0.19 -2.73 -0.70
CA PHE A 37 -1.14 -2.19 -0.47
C PHE A 37 -2.23 -3.20 -0.86
N PHE A 38 -2.17 -3.76 -2.06
CA PHE A 38 -3.14 -4.75 -2.54
C PHE A 38 -3.20 -6.00 -1.65
N MET A 39 -2.07 -6.67 -1.47
CA MET A 39 -1.99 -7.91 -0.69
C MET A 39 -2.30 -7.65 0.78
N GLY A 40 -1.70 -6.62 1.36
CA GLY A 40 -1.92 -6.25 2.77
C GLY A 40 -3.37 -5.90 3.06
N SER A 41 -4.08 -5.34 2.09
CA SER A 41 -5.49 -5.00 2.24
C SER A 41 -6.39 -6.21 2.16
N ILE A 42 -6.15 -7.16 1.23
CA ILE A 42 -6.87 -8.44 1.21
C ILE A 42 -6.75 -9.14 2.58
N PHE A 43 -5.53 -9.22 3.11
CA PHE A 43 -5.32 -9.80 4.44
C PHE A 43 -6.00 -9.00 5.55
N THR A 44 -5.95 -7.67 5.48
CA THR A 44 -6.66 -6.81 6.44
C THR A 44 -8.15 -7.12 6.45
N TRP A 45 -8.81 -7.15 5.30
CA TRP A 45 -10.24 -7.44 5.23
C TRP A 45 -10.59 -8.82 5.80
N ILE A 46 -9.83 -9.85 5.42
CA ILE A 46 -10.06 -11.23 5.89
C ILE A 46 -9.86 -11.34 7.40
N PHE A 47 -8.70 -10.90 7.88
CA PHE A 47 -8.27 -11.17 9.24
C PHE A 47 -8.81 -10.15 10.24
N VAL A 48 -8.78 -8.86 9.93
CA VAL A 48 -9.31 -7.81 10.83
C VAL A 48 -10.82 -7.94 10.95
N GLY A 49 -11.54 -8.22 9.85
CA GLY A 49 -12.99 -8.47 9.87
C GLY A 49 -13.39 -9.70 10.70
N ALA A 50 -12.49 -10.68 10.83
CA ALA A 50 -12.65 -11.88 11.64
C ALA A 50 -11.95 -11.79 13.01
N SER A 51 -11.57 -10.58 13.46
CA SER A 51 -10.86 -10.38 14.73
C SER A 51 -11.64 -9.52 15.72
N GLU A 52 -11.21 -9.52 16.98
CA GLU A 52 -11.72 -8.62 18.04
C GLU A 52 -11.50 -7.13 17.72
N VAL A 53 -10.60 -6.80 16.80
CA VAL A 53 -10.30 -5.39 16.42
C VAL A 53 -11.54 -4.65 15.98
N LYS A 54 -12.49 -5.33 15.31
CA LYS A 54 -13.74 -4.69 14.86
C LYS A 54 -14.61 -4.18 16.01
N TYR A 55 -14.45 -4.76 17.20
CA TYR A 55 -15.18 -4.38 18.41
C TYR A 55 -14.37 -3.42 19.30
N CYS A 56 -13.19 -2.96 18.86
CA CYS A 56 -12.33 -2.08 19.65
C CYS A 56 -12.97 -0.69 19.90
N PHE A 57 -13.92 -0.30 19.04
CA PHE A 57 -14.66 0.97 19.15
C PHE A 57 -16.05 0.80 19.78
N ASP A 58 -16.42 -0.42 20.18
CA ASP A 58 -17.66 -0.64 20.93
C ASP A 58 -17.43 -0.23 22.38
N GLN A 59 -17.76 1.03 22.69
CA GLN A 59 -17.70 1.57 24.04
C GLN A 59 -19.01 1.26 24.76
N THR A 60 -19.05 0.11 25.43
CA THR A 60 -20.08 -0.21 26.42
C THR A 60 -19.42 -0.22 27.80
N ASP A 61 -19.82 0.73 28.66
CA ASP A 61 -19.32 0.82 30.04
C ASP A 61 -20.15 -0.02 31.02
N ASP A 62 -21.39 -0.38 30.66
CA ASP A 62 -22.33 -1.10 31.54
C ASP A 62 -22.59 -2.54 31.07
N TRP A 63 -21.66 -3.43 31.41
CA TRP A 63 -21.79 -4.86 31.14
C TRP A 63 -22.53 -5.57 32.28
N LEU A 64 -23.74 -6.02 32.00
CA LEU A 64 -24.54 -6.84 32.91
C LEU A 64 -24.21 -8.32 32.71
N ASN A 65 -24.56 -9.15 33.69
CA ASN A 65 -24.33 -10.59 33.66
C ASN A 65 -25.63 -11.35 33.77
N GLU A 66 -25.80 -12.39 32.96
CA GLU A 66 -26.89 -13.36 33.08
C GLU A 66 -26.43 -14.80 32.90
N THR A 67 -27.29 -15.75 33.25
CA THR A 67 -27.07 -17.17 32.99
C THR A 67 -27.60 -17.53 31.61
N GLY A 68 -26.72 -17.99 30.74
CA GLY A 68 -27.07 -18.56 29.43
C GLY A 68 -26.91 -20.07 29.39
N VAL A 69 -27.40 -20.66 28.30
CA VAL A 69 -27.29 -22.09 28.01
C VAL A 69 -26.65 -22.28 26.64
N VAL A 70 -25.60 -23.09 26.58
CA VAL A 70 -24.93 -23.45 25.33
C VAL A 70 -25.87 -24.32 24.50
N LEU A 71 -26.16 -23.90 23.27
CA LEU A 71 -26.95 -24.67 22.31
C LEU A 71 -26.07 -25.65 21.53
N SER A 72 -24.97 -25.15 20.97
CA SER A 72 -24.02 -25.98 20.22
C SER A 72 -22.59 -25.42 20.28
N SER A 73 -21.62 -26.30 20.07
CA SER A 73 -20.20 -25.97 19.97
C SER A 73 -19.61 -26.70 18.77
N GLU A 74 -19.41 -25.97 17.67
CA GLU A 74 -19.03 -26.54 16.37
C GLU A 74 -17.62 -26.10 15.96
N PRO A 75 -16.82 -26.94 15.28
CA PRO A 75 -15.54 -26.51 14.75
C PRO A 75 -15.73 -25.43 13.68
N SER A 76 -15.11 -24.27 13.86
CA SER A 76 -15.02 -23.24 12.80
C SER A 76 -14.01 -23.64 11.73
N ASN A 77 -13.91 -22.95 10.60
CA ASN A 77 -12.86 -23.18 9.59
C ASN A 77 -11.49 -22.60 9.97
N PHE A 78 -11.32 -22.10 11.20
CA PHE A 78 -10.10 -21.42 11.64
C PHE A 78 -9.28 -22.24 12.64
N SER A 79 -7.99 -21.94 12.67
CA SER A 79 -7.04 -22.42 13.68
C SER A 79 -6.08 -21.30 14.09
N GLU A 80 -5.59 -21.38 15.32
CA GLU A 80 -4.57 -20.49 15.89
C GLU A 80 -3.50 -21.38 16.50
N ASN A 81 -2.24 -21.27 16.04
CA ASN A 81 -1.12 -22.14 16.44
C ASN A 81 -1.48 -23.64 16.38
N GLU A 82 -2.01 -24.08 15.23
CA GLU A 82 -2.47 -25.45 14.97
C GLU A 82 -3.63 -25.93 15.88
N THR A 83 -4.12 -25.07 16.77
CA THR A 83 -5.25 -25.36 17.66
C THR A 83 -6.55 -24.91 16.99
N ARG A 84 -7.51 -25.82 16.90
CA ARG A 84 -8.82 -25.53 16.27
C ARG A 84 -9.60 -24.50 17.07
N ILE A 85 -10.23 -23.55 16.36
CA ILE A 85 -11.17 -22.60 16.95
C ILE A 85 -12.58 -23.17 16.83
N TYR A 86 -13.33 -23.20 17.93
CA TYR A 86 -14.74 -23.61 17.98
C TYR A 86 -15.65 -22.39 18.04
N ARG A 87 -16.77 -22.45 17.32
CA ARG A 87 -17.88 -21.51 17.38
C ARG A 87 -18.90 -22.05 18.37
N ILE A 88 -19.27 -21.23 19.35
CA ILE A 88 -20.25 -21.56 20.39
C ILE A 88 -21.49 -20.72 20.16
N LEU A 89 -22.64 -21.36 20.07
CA LEU A 89 -23.95 -20.70 20.06
C LEU A 89 -24.57 -20.82 21.45
N THR A 90 -24.95 -19.68 22.03
CA THR A 90 -25.51 -19.61 23.39
C THR A 90 -26.81 -18.83 23.35
N THR A 91 -27.81 -19.29 24.11
CA THR A 91 -29.05 -18.57 24.35
C THR A 91 -29.10 -18.06 25.78
N TYR A 92 -29.72 -16.91 26.00
CA TYR A 92 -29.95 -16.34 27.33
C TYR A 92 -31.18 -15.43 27.30
N GLU A 93 -31.74 -15.12 28.47
CA GLU A 93 -32.99 -14.37 28.58
C GLU A 93 -32.76 -13.05 29.33
N VAL A 94 -33.29 -11.96 28.79
CA VAL A 94 -33.26 -10.62 29.41
C VAL A 94 -34.64 -10.02 29.28
N ASN A 95 -35.24 -9.60 30.40
CA ASN A 95 -36.58 -8.98 30.43
C ASN A 95 -37.70 -9.81 29.75
N GLY A 96 -37.60 -11.14 29.76
CA GLY A 96 -38.57 -12.03 29.09
C GLY A 96 -38.30 -12.26 27.60
N GLU A 97 -37.28 -11.63 27.03
CA GLU A 97 -36.86 -11.82 25.64
C GLU A 97 -35.65 -12.76 25.57
N THR A 98 -35.71 -13.73 24.65
CA THR A 98 -34.62 -14.67 24.42
C THR A 98 -33.67 -14.11 23.36
N HIS A 99 -32.39 -14.01 23.72
CA HIS A 99 -31.32 -13.54 22.85
C HIS A 99 -30.35 -14.66 22.49
N LEU A 100 -29.84 -14.62 21.27
CA LEU A 100 -28.83 -15.54 20.77
C LEU A 100 -27.49 -14.80 20.66
N THR A 101 -26.43 -15.39 21.21
CA THR A 101 -25.07 -14.90 20.98
C THR A 101 -24.17 -15.98 20.38
N LYS A 102 -23.20 -15.52 19.59
CA LYS A 102 -22.19 -16.32 18.92
C LYS A 102 -20.80 -15.91 19.41
N ASN A 103 -20.09 -16.86 20.00
CA ASN A 103 -18.74 -16.65 20.51
C ASN A 103 -17.78 -17.73 20.00
N TYR A 104 -16.50 -17.56 20.32
CA TYR A 104 -15.41 -18.39 19.84
C TYR A 104 -14.46 -18.74 20.97
N THR A 105 -13.94 -19.97 20.93
CA THR A 105 -12.90 -20.42 21.85
C THR A 105 -11.81 -21.18 21.09
N THR A 106 -10.57 -21.13 21.59
CA THR A 106 -9.44 -21.84 21.01
C THR A 106 -9.20 -23.12 21.81
N GLY A 107 -9.35 -24.28 21.17
CA GLY A 107 -9.06 -25.60 21.77
C GLY A 107 -10.10 -26.14 22.75
N GLN A 108 -10.89 -25.27 23.40
CA GLN A 108 -11.94 -25.70 24.33
C GLN A 108 -13.22 -26.06 23.58
N ARG A 109 -13.97 -27.04 24.10
CA ARG A 109 -15.31 -27.39 23.62
C ARG A 109 -16.30 -27.24 24.76
N TYR A 110 -17.51 -26.82 24.44
CA TYR A 110 -18.63 -26.74 25.37
C TYR A 110 -19.66 -27.81 25.02
N SER A 111 -20.38 -28.30 26.02
CA SER A 111 -21.46 -29.28 25.79
C SER A 111 -22.80 -28.57 25.59
N GLY A 112 -23.66 -29.10 24.72
CA GLY A 112 -25.03 -28.62 24.60
C GLY A 112 -25.77 -28.78 25.93
N GLY A 113 -26.50 -27.76 26.36
CA GLY A 113 -27.19 -27.68 27.65
C GLY A 113 -26.33 -27.17 28.82
N GLU A 114 -25.03 -26.94 28.60
CA GLU A 114 -24.14 -26.39 29.63
C GLU A 114 -24.53 -24.96 30.00
N LYS A 115 -24.63 -24.69 31.32
CA LYS A 115 -24.92 -23.33 31.83
C LYS A 115 -23.64 -22.51 31.84
N VAL A 116 -23.67 -21.34 31.23
CA VAL A 116 -22.53 -20.43 31.12
C VAL A 116 -22.93 -19.02 31.57
N ARG A 117 -21.94 -18.22 31.99
CA ARG A 117 -22.18 -16.82 32.34
C ARG A 117 -22.04 -15.95 31.08
N VAL A 118 -23.11 -15.28 30.69
CA VAL A 118 -23.17 -14.36 29.56
C VAL A 118 -23.04 -12.93 30.07
N ARG A 119 -22.18 -12.14 29.44
CA ARG A 119 -22.10 -10.70 29.62
C ARG A 119 -22.79 -10.01 28.45
N TYR A 120 -23.64 -9.04 28.72
CA TYR A 120 -24.36 -8.30 27.68
C TYR A 120 -24.38 -6.79 27.98
N ASP A 121 -24.52 -5.98 26.93
CA ASP A 121 -24.73 -4.53 27.04
C ASP A 121 -26.17 -4.26 27.48
N GLY A 122 -26.34 -3.54 28.59
CA GLY A 122 -27.68 -3.23 29.12
C GLY A 122 -28.57 -2.40 28.19
N LEU A 123 -27.96 -1.60 27.29
CA LEU A 123 -28.69 -0.81 26.28
C LEU A 123 -28.92 -1.59 24.97
N HIS A 124 -28.03 -2.55 24.67
CA HIS A 124 -28.07 -3.34 23.43
C HIS A 124 -27.81 -4.83 23.74
N PRO A 125 -28.79 -5.57 24.29
CA PRO A 125 -28.59 -6.96 24.68
C PRO A 125 -28.05 -7.84 23.53
N GLU A 126 -28.34 -7.53 22.27
CA GLU A 126 -27.73 -8.21 21.12
C GLU A 126 -26.18 -8.25 21.14
N ASN A 127 -25.54 -7.29 21.82
CA ASN A 127 -24.12 -7.26 22.07
C ASN A 127 -23.79 -8.04 23.35
N ALA A 128 -23.69 -9.36 23.21
CA ALA A 128 -23.38 -10.25 24.33
C ALA A 128 -22.24 -11.23 24.02
N PHE A 129 -21.55 -11.69 25.06
CA PHE A 129 -20.54 -12.74 24.96
C PHE A 129 -20.42 -13.59 26.22
N VAL A 130 -20.09 -14.87 26.05
CA VAL A 130 -19.83 -15.79 27.15
C VAL A 130 -18.49 -15.44 27.83
N ASN A 131 -18.48 -15.38 29.16
CA ASN A 131 -17.27 -15.07 29.91
C ASN A 131 -16.15 -16.09 29.63
N GLY A 132 -14.93 -15.60 29.37
CA GLY A 132 -13.78 -16.43 28.98
C GLY A 132 -13.75 -16.84 27.51
N THR A 133 -14.68 -16.37 26.67
CA THR A 133 -14.68 -16.59 25.22
C THR A 133 -14.38 -15.29 24.45
N LYS A 134 -14.15 -15.42 23.13
CA LYS A 134 -13.95 -14.30 22.20
C LYS A 134 -15.24 -14.05 21.41
N ARG A 135 -15.52 -12.80 21.04
CA ARG A 135 -16.59 -12.42 20.10
C ARG A 135 -16.23 -12.71 18.64
N ALA A 136 -14.95 -12.84 18.33
CA ALA A 136 -14.42 -13.16 17.01
C ALA A 136 -13.42 -14.33 17.06
N PRO A 137 -13.20 -15.04 15.92
CA PRO A 137 -12.21 -16.12 15.86
C PRO A 137 -10.80 -15.69 16.29
N PHE A 138 -10.36 -14.52 15.83
CA PHE A 138 -9.03 -14.00 16.08
C PHE A 138 -9.01 -12.91 17.15
N ASN A 139 -7.94 -12.84 17.92
CA ASN A 139 -7.74 -11.80 18.93
C ASN A 139 -7.21 -10.49 18.28
N SER A 140 -7.23 -9.38 19.03
CA SER A 140 -6.84 -8.04 18.57
C SER A 140 -5.39 -7.92 18.11
N TRP A 141 -4.51 -8.86 18.50
CA TRP A 141 -3.10 -8.84 18.06
C TRP A 141 -2.98 -8.86 16.54
N VAL A 142 -3.93 -9.51 15.84
CA VAL A 142 -4.05 -9.58 14.38
C VAL A 142 -4.09 -8.21 13.70
N ALA A 143 -4.38 -7.13 14.44
CA ALA A 143 -4.21 -5.75 13.96
C ALA A 143 -2.82 -5.47 13.37
N PHE A 144 -1.77 -6.21 13.76
CA PHE A 144 -0.43 -6.06 13.17
C PHE A 144 -0.41 -6.22 11.65
N VAL A 145 -1.37 -6.95 11.06
CA VAL A 145 -1.52 -7.11 9.60
C VAL A 145 -1.73 -5.76 8.90
N LEU A 146 -2.25 -4.75 9.60
CA LEU A 146 -2.40 -3.38 9.08
C LEU A 146 -1.08 -2.70 8.71
N VAL A 147 0.06 -3.20 9.21
CA VAL A 147 1.38 -2.68 8.87
C VAL A 147 1.65 -2.80 7.36
N PHE A 148 1.22 -3.89 6.72
CA PHE A 148 1.46 -4.11 5.29
C PHE A 148 0.81 -3.06 4.37
N PRO A 149 -0.50 -2.77 4.46
CA PRO A 149 -1.10 -1.73 3.64
C PRO A 149 -0.58 -0.33 4.00
N ILE A 150 -0.22 -0.07 5.25
CA ILE A 150 0.38 1.22 5.66
C ILE A 150 1.76 1.42 5.00
N ILE A 151 2.61 0.40 4.99
CA ILE A 151 3.90 0.44 4.28
C ILE A 151 3.68 0.65 2.79
N GLY A 152 2.74 -0.11 2.19
CA GLY A 152 2.38 0.03 0.78
C GLY A 152 1.93 1.45 0.43
N LEU A 153 1.03 2.02 1.23
CA LEU A 153 0.53 3.38 1.07
C LEU A 153 1.66 4.42 1.19
N THR A 154 2.57 4.24 2.15
CA THR A 154 3.74 5.11 2.33
C THR A 154 4.60 5.16 1.07
N PHE A 155 4.88 4.00 0.46
CA PHE A 155 5.63 3.94 -0.80
C PHE A 155 4.88 4.57 -1.97
N ILE A 156 3.57 4.35 -2.07
CA ILE A 156 2.72 4.96 -3.09
C ILE A 156 2.78 6.49 -2.97
N LEU A 157 2.55 7.05 -1.79
CA LEU A 157 2.50 8.50 -1.56
C LEU A 157 3.87 9.16 -1.80
N PHE A 158 4.94 8.56 -1.27
CA PHE A 158 6.31 9.06 -1.47
C PHE A 158 6.69 9.06 -2.96
N SER A 159 6.45 7.94 -3.66
CA SER A 159 6.79 7.81 -5.07
C SER A 159 5.91 8.70 -5.95
N LEU A 160 4.61 8.84 -5.64
CA LEU A 160 3.70 9.73 -6.35
C LEU A 160 4.16 11.19 -6.26
N ARG A 161 4.59 11.65 -5.07
CA ARG A 161 5.15 13.00 -4.90
C ARG A 161 6.40 13.21 -5.77
N LYS A 162 7.32 12.23 -5.79
CA LYS A 162 8.51 12.29 -6.65
C LYS A 162 8.13 12.32 -8.14
N ASN A 163 7.21 11.46 -8.56
CA ASN A 163 6.79 11.33 -9.95
C ASN A 163 5.98 12.54 -10.44
N LEU A 164 5.21 13.21 -9.56
CA LEU A 164 4.55 14.49 -9.87
C LEU A 164 5.57 15.59 -10.18
N ARG A 165 6.69 15.63 -9.43
CA ARG A 165 7.82 16.53 -9.72
C ARG A 165 8.43 16.21 -11.09
N SER A 166 8.71 14.94 -11.37
CA SER A 166 9.20 14.50 -12.68
C SER A 166 8.24 14.88 -13.81
N LEU A 167 6.93 14.69 -13.61
CA LEU A 167 5.92 15.02 -14.60
C LEU A 167 5.85 16.53 -14.88
N LYS A 168 5.91 17.37 -13.84
CA LYS A 168 5.97 18.83 -14.00
C LYS A 168 7.19 19.23 -14.84
N LEU A 169 8.33 18.60 -14.58
CA LEU A 169 9.58 18.83 -15.31
C LEU A 169 9.52 18.32 -16.76
N LEU A 170 8.87 17.19 -17.03
CA LEU A 170 8.68 16.72 -18.41
C LEU A 170 7.87 17.70 -19.24
N VAL A 171 6.85 18.33 -18.65
CA VAL A 171 6.00 19.30 -19.36
C VAL A 171 6.72 20.65 -19.50
N ASN A 172 7.25 21.22 -18.42
CA ASN A 172 7.70 22.62 -18.39
C ASN A 172 9.21 22.80 -18.20
N GLY A 173 9.95 21.73 -17.92
CA GLY A 173 11.37 21.79 -17.61
C GLY A 173 12.25 22.01 -18.83
N THR A 174 13.44 22.57 -18.60
CA THR A 174 14.48 22.78 -19.61
C THR A 174 15.55 21.69 -19.46
N PHE A 175 16.07 21.22 -20.59
CA PHE A 175 17.15 20.23 -20.61
C PHE A 175 18.51 20.93 -20.54
N THR A 176 19.45 20.30 -19.83
CA THR A 176 20.86 20.65 -19.80
C THR A 176 21.69 19.39 -19.58
N ARG A 177 23.01 19.53 -19.63
CA ARG A 177 23.96 18.45 -19.43
C ARG A 177 24.68 18.66 -18.09
N GLY A 178 24.68 17.64 -17.25
CA GLY A 178 25.34 17.66 -15.94
C GLY A 178 26.59 16.78 -15.94
N LEU A 179 27.69 17.27 -15.35
CA LEU A 179 28.91 16.50 -15.16
C LEU A 179 28.85 15.78 -13.81
N LEU A 180 29.23 14.51 -13.75
CA LEU A 180 29.33 13.78 -12.48
C LEU A 180 30.42 14.39 -11.59
N VAL A 181 30.05 14.82 -10.37
CA VAL A 181 30.99 15.41 -9.39
C VAL A 181 31.16 14.58 -8.13
N SER A 182 30.17 13.76 -7.77
CA SER A 182 30.26 12.89 -6.59
C SER A 182 29.51 11.58 -6.80
N LYS A 183 30.09 10.49 -6.27
CA LYS A 183 29.51 9.15 -6.20
C LYS A 183 29.79 8.60 -4.80
N THR A 184 28.75 8.47 -3.98
CA THR A 184 28.86 8.02 -2.59
C THR A 184 28.07 6.73 -2.38
N ALA A 185 28.72 5.70 -1.84
CA ALA A 185 28.02 4.46 -1.47
C ALA A 185 27.02 4.73 -0.34
N THR A 186 25.81 4.16 -0.45
CA THR A 186 24.84 4.17 0.65
C THR A 186 24.89 2.87 1.44
N SER A 187 24.20 2.80 2.57
CA SER A 187 24.03 1.56 3.34
C SER A 187 23.01 0.58 2.74
N THR A 188 22.35 0.93 1.63
CA THR A 188 21.30 0.12 1.01
C THR A 188 21.87 -0.77 -0.10
N ARG A 189 21.42 -2.03 -0.17
CA ARG A 189 21.70 -2.97 -1.27
C ARG A 189 20.39 -3.45 -1.91
N VAL A 190 20.41 -3.66 -3.21
CA VAL A 190 19.30 -4.21 -4.01
C VAL A 190 19.88 -5.28 -4.93
N ASN A 191 19.39 -6.52 -4.82
CA ASN A 191 19.91 -7.68 -5.58
C ASN A 191 21.44 -7.79 -5.47
N ASP A 192 21.96 -7.73 -4.23
CA ASP A 192 23.38 -7.75 -3.89
C ASP A 192 24.25 -6.62 -4.47
N ARG A 193 23.65 -5.64 -5.17
CA ARG A 193 24.32 -4.44 -5.66
C ARG A 193 24.12 -3.28 -4.69
N THR A 194 25.19 -2.55 -4.40
CA THR A 194 25.15 -1.34 -3.57
C THR A 194 24.41 -0.22 -4.30
N VAL A 195 23.49 0.45 -3.60
CA VAL A 195 22.87 1.69 -4.09
C VAL A 195 23.87 2.83 -3.85
N TYR A 196 24.18 3.59 -4.89
CA TYR A 196 25.01 4.80 -4.81
C TYR A 196 24.15 6.06 -4.91
N GLN A 197 24.57 7.10 -4.21
CA GLN A 197 24.11 8.47 -4.43
C GLN A 197 25.06 9.16 -5.40
N TYR A 198 24.49 9.73 -6.46
CA TYR A 198 25.20 10.46 -7.50
C TYR A 198 24.82 11.93 -7.46
N GLU A 199 25.80 12.79 -7.69
CA GLU A 199 25.61 14.24 -7.80
C GLU A 199 26.22 14.75 -9.10
N PHE A 200 25.42 15.49 -9.86
CA PHE A 200 25.78 16.04 -11.15
C PHE A 200 25.72 17.56 -11.12
N SER A 201 26.83 18.22 -11.45
CA SER A 201 26.91 19.68 -11.55
C SER A 201 26.45 20.17 -12.92
N PHE A 202 25.59 21.19 -12.95
CA PHE A 202 25.16 21.84 -14.18
C PHE A 202 25.06 23.36 -13.99
N HIS A 203 25.20 24.12 -15.07
CA HIS A 203 25.21 25.59 -15.00
C HIS A 203 23.95 26.19 -15.62
N VAL A 204 23.37 27.19 -14.95
CA VAL A 204 22.23 27.97 -15.42
C VAL A 204 22.50 29.45 -15.13
N GLY A 205 22.57 30.28 -16.18
CA GLY A 205 22.78 31.72 -16.01
C GLY A 205 24.07 32.09 -15.27
N GLY A 206 25.13 31.28 -15.40
CA GLY A 206 26.41 31.47 -14.71
C GLY A 206 26.45 30.96 -13.27
N THR A 207 25.34 30.43 -12.73
CA THR A 207 25.31 29.79 -11.40
C THR A 207 25.37 28.27 -11.56
N GLU A 208 26.20 27.62 -10.74
CA GLU A 208 26.29 26.17 -10.66
C GLU A 208 25.20 25.60 -9.74
N HIS A 209 24.61 24.49 -10.15
CA HIS A 209 23.58 23.75 -9.42
C HIS A 209 23.89 22.26 -9.43
N ILE A 210 23.37 21.55 -8.41
CA ILE A 210 23.53 20.10 -8.28
C ILE A 210 22.20 19.38 -8.51
N ALA A 211 22.24 18.34 -9.33
CA ALA A 211 21.18 17.35 -9.45
C ALA A 211 21.61 16.05 -8.78
N THR A 212 20.73 15.47 -7.96
CA THR A 212 21.04 14.26 -7.18
C THR A 212 20.14 13.11 -7.59
N CYS A 213 20.70 11.90 -7.71
CA CYS A 213 19.93 10.67 -7.87
C CYS A 213 20.51 9.52 -7.04
N LYS A 214 19.71 8.46 -6.86
CA LYS A 214 20.14 7.23 -6.16
C LYS A 214 19.75 6.02 -7.00
N THR A 215 20.72 5.17 -7.33
CA THR A 215 20.49 3.95 -8.12
C THR A 215 21.51 2.86 -7.78
N HIS A 216 21.13 1.60 -7.99
CA HIS A 216 22.02 0.43 -7.96
C HIS A 216 22.42 -0.01 -9.38
N LEU A 217 21.86 0.64 -10.40
CA LEU A 217 22.16 0.46 -11.81
C LEU A 217 23.10 1.60 -12.22
N ALA A 218 24.38 1.45 -11.90
CA ALA A 218 25.40 2.45 -12.22
C ALA A 218 25.50 2.67 -13.73
N GLU A 219 25.27 1.60 -14.50
CA GLU A 219 25.30 1.58 -15.96
C GLU A 219 24.26 2.49 -16.64
N THR A 220 23.28 3.02 -15.90
CA THR A 220 22.25 3.92 -16.46
C THR A 220 22.50 5.41 -16.18
N VAL A 221 23.57 5.74 -15.45
CA VAL A 221 23.93 7.12 -15.07
C VAL A 221 25.44 7.38 -15.16
N GLU A 222 26.16 6.42 -15.74
CA GLU A 222 27.59 6.46 -16.04
C GLU A 222 27.84 6.04 -17.50
N ASP A 223 26.80 5.92 -18.33
CA ASP A 223 26.93 5.56 -19.76
C ASP A 223 27.40 6.75 -20.62
N GLU A 224 27.19 7.98 -20.14
CA GLU A 224 27.60 9.21 -20.81
C GLU A 224 28.55 10.03 -19.94
N GLU A 225 29.46 10.80 -20.57
CA GLU A 225 30.34 11.74 -19.83
C GLU A 225 29.50 12.83 -19.12
N LYS A 226 28.35 13.18 -19.70
CA LYS A 226 27.42 14.17 -19.16
C LYS A 226 25.99 13.67 -19.22
N GLU A 227 25.38 13.55 -18.06
CA GLU A 227 24.01 13.08 -17.90
C GLU A 227 22.98 14.15 -18.26
N ILE A 228 21.82 13.70 -18.72
CA ILE A 228 20.71 14.57 -19.05
C ILE A 228 20.05 15.06 -17.76
N ILE A 229 20.08 16.37 -17.53
CA ILE A 229 19.41 17.01 -16.40
C ILE A 229 18.20 17.79 -16.90
N LEU A 230 17.07 17.57 -16.26
CA LEU A 230 15.83 18.30 -16.51
C LEU A 230 15.52 19.18 -15.30
N TYR A 231 15.36 20.49 -15.51
CA TYR A 231 15.20 21.46 -14.42
C TYR A 231 14.13 22.52 -14.71
N ASP A 232 13.58 23.14 -13.67
CA ASP A 232 12.67 24.29 -13.80
C ASP A 232 13.51 25.56 -14.04
N ARG A 233 13.28 26.25 -15.16
CA ARG A 233 14.09 27.41 -15.58
C ARG A 233 14.08 28.54 -14.56
N PHE A 234 13.00 28.71 -13.81
CA PHE A 234 12.86 29.76 -12.82
C PHE A 234 13.29 29.31 -11.42
N ARG A 235 13.51 28.00 -11.24
CA ARG A 235 13.86 27.35 -9.98
C ARG A 235 14.79 26.16 -10.22
N PRO A 236 16.08 26.37 -10.58
CA PRO A 236 16.97 25.28 -10.99
C PRO A 236 17.23 24.21 -9.92
N GLU A 237 17.00 24.50 -8.63
CA GLU A 237 17.02 23.51 -7.55
C GLU A 237 15.92 22.44 -7.71
N PHE A 238 14.87 22.77 -8.44
CA PHE A 238 13.84 21.83 -8.89
C PHE A 238 14.31 21.14 -10.18
N ASN A 239 15.22 20.18 -10.02
CA ASN A 239 15.78 19.38 -11.10
C ASN A 239 15.60 17.86 -10.91
N VAL A 240 15.94 17.08 -11.92
CA VAL A 240 15.99 15.62 -11.89
C VAL A 240 17.00 15.11 -12.94
N VAL A 241 17.74 14.05 -12.60
CA VAL A 241 18.56 13.28 -13.56
C VAL A 241 17.61 12.39 -14.37
N TYR A 242 17.60 12.55 -15.68
CA TYR A 242 16.56 12.01 -16.56
C TYR A 242 16.46 10.48 -16.48
N ASP A 243 17.57 9.78 -16.65
CA ASP A 243 17.62 8.31 -16.71
C ASP A 243 17.41 7.63 -15.35
N ALA A 244 17.52 8.38 -14.25
CA ALA A 244 17.24 7.90 -12.90
C ALA A 244 15.75 8.02 -12.49
N ALA A 245 14.90 8.54 -13.36
CA ALA A 245 13.47 8.71 -13.14
C ALA A 245 12.65 7.85 -14.13
N PRO A 246 11.37 7.55 -13.86
CA PRO A 246 10.52 6.78 -14.77
C PRO A 246 10.09 7.65 -15.97
N MET A 247 11.05 8.15 -16.73
CA MET A 247 10.84 9.05 -17.88
C MET A 247 10.56 8.24 -19.17
N PRO A 248 9.81 8.80 -20.13
CA PRO A 248 9.71 8.22 -21.47
C PRO A 248 11.08 8.25 -22.17
N ALA A 249 11.32 7.35 -23.12
CA ALA A 249 12.54 7.42 -23.92
C ALA A 249 12.52 8.65 -24.84
N ILE A 250 13.69 9.17 -25.23
CA ILE A 250 13.80 10.18 -26.28
C ILE A 250 13.96 9.45 -27.62
N THR A 251 13.11 9.78 -28.61
CA THR A 251 13.16 9.19 -29.96
C THR A 251 14.31 9.78 -30.77
N GLU A 252 14.68 9.15 -31.89
CA GLU A 252 15.70 9.65 -32.83
C GLU A 252 15.38 11.04 -33.40
N HIS A 253 14.09 11.41 -33.42
CA HIS A 253 13.64 12.74 -33.83
C HIS A 253 13.71 13.79 -32.71
N GLY A 254 14.19 13.42 -31.52
CA GLY A 254 14.27 14.30 -30.36
C GLY A 254 12.90 14.62 -29.75
N GLN A 255 11.97 13.66 -29.79
CA GLN A 255 10.64 13.76 -29.16
C GLN A 255 10.52 12.75 -28.02
N LEU A 256 9.56 12.96 -27.12
CA LEU A 256 9.28 11.99 -26.06
C LEU A 256 8.48 10.81 -26.62
N ALA A 257 9.00 9.60 -26.47
CA ALA A 257 8.36 8.39 -26.93
C ALA A 257 7.03 8.16 -26.18
N PRO A 258 5.99 7.61 -26.85
CA PRO A 258 4.79 7.17 -26.16
C PRO A 258 5.11 6.04 -25.16
N ALA A 259 4.21 5.84 -24.19
CA ALA A 259 4.33 4.75 -23.25
C ALA A 259 4.45 3.40 -23.98
N SER A 260 5.47 2.62 -23.64
CA SER A 260 5.64 1.27 -24.20
C SER A 260 4.62 0.29 -23.61
N GLY A 261 4.31 -0.79 -24.32
CA GLY A 261 3.40 -1.83 -23.81
C GLY A 261 3.83 -2.38 -22.44
N ARG A 262 5.14 -2.56 -22.21
CA ARG A 262 5.69 -2.97 -20.90
C ARG A 262 5.44 -1.94 -19.80
N GLN A 263 5.48 -0.65 -20.12
CA GLN A 263 5.14 0.42 -19.16
C GLN A 263 3.64 0.44 -18.86
N LEU A 264 2.79 0.19 -19.86
CA LEU A 264 1.34 0.10 -19.67
C LEU A 264 0.93 -1.06 -18.76
N LEU A 265 1.62 -2.21 -18.84
CA LEU A 265 1.39 -3.34 -17.92
C LEU A 265 1.57 -2.96 -16.44
N ARG A 266 2.41 -1.96 -16.12
CA ARG A 266 2.58 -1.48 -14.74
C ARG A 266 1.32 -0.79 -14.20
N LEU A 267 0.42 -0.32 -15.07
CA LEU A 267 -0.84 0.30 -14.68
C LEU A 267 -1.91 -0.72 -14.28
N LEU A 268 -1.73 -2.01 -14.63
CA LEU A 268 -2.68 -3.06 -14.30
C LEU A 268 -2.82 -3.24 -12.79
N LEU A 269 -1.70 -3.27 -12.05
CA LEU A 269 -1.74 -3.49 -10.60
C LEU A 269 -2.48 -2.37 -9.85
N PRO A 270 -2.19 -1.06 -10.07
CA PRO A 270 -3.02 0.03 -9.54
C PRO A 270 -4.49 -0.09 -9.94
N ALA A 271 -4.78 -0.35 -11.22
CA ALA A 271 -6.15 -0.42 -11.72
C ALA A 271 -6.95 -1.56 -11.09
N ILE A 272 -6.37 -2.76 -11.00
CA ILE A 272 -6.97 -3.92 -10.32
C ILE A 272 -7.18 -3.62 -8.85
N THR A 273 -6.18 -3.03 -8.18
CA THR A 273 -6.28 -2.70 -6.76
C THR A 273 -7.43 -1.74 -6.49
N ILE A 274 -7.50 -0.63 -7.23
CA ILE A 274 -8.59 0.35 -7.13
C ILE A 274 -9.93 -0.32 -7.44
N GLY A 275 -10.01 -1.13 -8.51
CA GLY A 275 -11.23 -1.83 -8.91
C GLY A 275 -11.75 -2.78 -7.83
N VAL A 276 -10.87 -3.61 -7.25
CA VAL A 276 -11.22 -4.52 -6.15
C VAL A 276 -11.69 -3.74 -4.93
N PHE A 277 -11.01 -2.66 -4.57
CA PHE A 277 -11.40 -1.85 -3.43
C PHE A 277 -12.75 -1.15 -3.62
N LEU A 278 -13.00 -0.57 -4.79
CA LEU A 278 -14.30 0.03 -5.11
C LEU A 278 -15.41 -1.03 -5.07
N TYR A 279 -15.15 -2.22 -5.62
CA TYR A 279 -16.07 -3.34 -5.54
C TYR A 279 -16.40 -3.72 -4.08
N LEU A 280 -15.37 -3.89 -3.24
CA LEU A 280 -15.56 -4.23 -1.82
C LEU A 280 -16.28 -3.13 -1.03
N LEU A 281 -16.05 -1.86 -1.37
CA LEU A 281 -16.73 -0.73 -0.74
C LEU A 281 -18.21 -0.69 -1.12
N ILE A 282 -18.55 -0.96 -2.38
CA ILE A 282 -19.92 -0.90 -2.89
C ILE A 282 -20.75 -2.11 -2.43
N TYR A 283 -20.21 -3.31 -2.56
CA TYR A 283 -20.97 -4.55 -2.32
C TYR A 283 -20.79 -5.11 -0.92
N GLY A 284 -19.90 -4.51 -0.12
CA GLY A 284 -19.44 -5.13 1.11
C GLY A 284 -18.62 -6.40 0.83
N PHE A 285 -18.07 -6.97 1.88
CA PHE A 285 -17.33 -8.22 1.76
C PHE A 285 -18.34 -9.38 1.63
N PRO A 286 -18.25 -10.24 0.60
CA PRO A 286 -19.22 -11.32 0.38
C PRO A 286 -19.14 -12.44 1.43
N PHE A 287 -18.12 -12.44 2.30
CA PHE A 287 -18.09 -13.34 3.44
C PHE A 287 -18.94 -12.78 4.57
N SER A 288 -20.23 -13.07 4.55
CA SER A 288 -20.96 -13.18 5.81
C SER A 288 -20.27 -14.28 6.61
N TRP A 289 -19.56 -13.93 7.69
CA TRP A 289 -18.93 -14.90 8.59
C TRP A 289 -20.01 -15.63 9.39
N GLY A 290 -20.71 -16.54 8.70
CA GLY A 290 -21.74 -17.44 9.22
C GLY A 290 -21.26 -18.24 10.39
#